data_AF-A0A923E563-F1
#
_entry.id   AF-A0A923E563-F1
#
_cell.length_a   1.000
_cell.length_b   1.000
_cell.length_c   1.000
_cell.angle_alpha   90.00
_cell.angle_beta   90.00
_cell.angle_gamma   90.00
#
_symmetry.space_group_name_H-M   'P 1'
#
loop_
_entity.id
_entity.type
_entity.pdbx_description
1 polymer ?
#
loop_
_entity_poly.entity_id
_entity_poly.type
_entity_poly.pdbx_seq_one_letter_code
_entity_poly.pdbx_strand_id
1 'polypeptide(L)'
;MASLEGRVCYAGLDLASTTDITALVLVFPPRDETEAYVVVSYFRIPEDNIELRVNRDHVPYDQWAREGLLHTTEGNVVHYAAIEQFIEELGTRFDIREIAYDRWGAVQMSQNLEGLGFTVVPSGKASKT
;
A
#
# COMPACT_ATOMS: atom_id res chain seq x y z
N MET A 1 3.39 -8.79 -13.93
CA MET A 1 2.94 -7.38 -13.88
C MET A 1 2.70 -6.77 -15.25
N ALA A 2 3.52 -7.03 -16.28
CA ALA A 2 3.33 -6.46 -17.62
C ALA A 2 1.92 -6.68 -18.22
N SER A 3 1.29 -7.82 -17.94
CA SER A 3 -0.10 -8.11 -18.37
C SER A 3 -1.19 -7.23 -17.72
N LEU A 4 -0.83 -6.44 -16.70
CA LEU A 4 -1.73 -5.54 -16.00
C LEU A 4 -1.57 -4.07 -16.42
N GLU A 5 -0.56 -3.75 -17.23
CA GLU A 5 -0.29 -2.36 -17.63
C GLU A 5 -1.48 -1.75 -18.38
N GLY A 6 -1.82 -0.50 -18.03
CA GLY A 6 -2.98 0.22 -18.52
C GLY A 6 -4.34 -0.29 -18.02
N ARG A 7 -4.40 -1.37 -17.22
CA ARG A 7 -5.68 -1.84 -16.68
C ARG A 7 -6.20 -0.91 -15.60
N VAL A 8 -7.54 -0.83 -15.55
CA VAL A 8 -8.27 -0.26 -14.42
C VAL A 8 -7.96 -1.05 -13.16
N CYS A 9 -7.68 -0.35 -12.07
CA CYS A 9 -7.63 -0.92 -10.73
C CYS A 9 -8.11 0.05 -9.65
N TYR A 10 -8.38 -0.52 -8.49
CA TYR A 10 -8.74 0.19 -7.27
C TYR A 10 -7.71 -0.11 -6.20
N ALA A 11 -7.31 0.91 -5.43
CA ALA A 11 -6.28 0.76 -4.42
C ALA A 11 -6.87 0.85 -3.01
N GLY A 12 -6.36 0.02 -2.11
CA GLY A 12 -6.52 0.17 -0.67
C GLY A 12 -5.18 0.52 -0.03
N LEU A 13 -5.15 1.60 0.75
CA LEU A 13 -3.96 2.09 1.44
C LEU A 13 -4.19 2.08 2.95
N ASP A 14 -3.35 1.33 3.66
CA ASP A 14 -3.29 1.29 5.12
C ASP A 14 -1.92 1.79 5.57
N LEU A 15 -1.88 2.93 6.28
CA LEU A 15 -0.65 3.58 6.70
C LEU A 15 -0.31 3.23 8.13
N ALA A 16 0.92 2.77 8.33
CA ALA A 16 1.49 2.61 9.65
C ALA A 16 1.93 3.95 10.25
N SER A 17 1.65 4.17 11.54
CA SER A 17 2.00 5.40 12.24
C SER A 17 3.48 5.50 12.64
N THR A 18 4.11 4.38 13.02
CA THR A 18 5.50 4.33 13.51
C THR A 18 6.14 2.96 13.29
N THR A 19 5.60 1.90 13.91
CA THR A 19 6.21 0.56 13.89
C THR A 19 5.44 -0.48 13.09
N ASP A 20 4.30 -0.09 12.52
CA ASP A 20 3.39 -1.00 11.82
C ASP A 20 3.76 -1.24 10.36
N ILE A 21 3.08 -2.22 9.74
CA ILE A 21 3.23 -2.51 8.31
C ILE A 21 2.37 -1.53 7.54
N THR A 22 2.96 -0.83 6.59
CA THR A 22 2.19 -0.10 5.58
C THR A 22 1.82 -1.05 4.45
N ALA A 23 0.55 -1.07 4.07
CA ALA A 23 0.04 -1.89 2.97
C ALA A 23 -0.59 -1.03 1.89
N LEU A 24 -0.17 -1.25 0.63
CA LEU A 24 -0.83 -0.75 -0.56
C LEU A 24 -1.27 -1.95 -1.40
N VAL A 25 -2.57 -2.10 -1.61
CA VAL A 25 -3.14 -3.24 -2.35
C VAL A 25 -3.88 -2.73 -3.56
N LEU A 26 -3.51 -3.19 -4.75
CA LEU A 26 -4.21 -2.95 -6.01
C LEU A 26 -5.11 -4.14 -6.33
N VAL A 27 -6.38 -3.86 -6.63
CA VAL A 27 -7.37 -4.82 -7.07
C VAL A 27 -7.75 -4.51 -8.51
N PHE A 28 -7.45 -5.45 -9.41
CA PHE A 28 -7.78 -5.38 -10.82
C PHE A 28 -9.05 -6.22 -11.05
N PRO A 29 -10.19 -5.57 -11.38
CA PRO A 29 -11.42 -6.30 -11.69
C PRO A 29 -11.27 -7.07 -13.01
N PRO A 30 -12.03 -8.17 -13.17
CA PRO A 30 -12.06 -8.92 -14.42
C PRO A 30 -12.63 -8.08 -15.55
N ARG A 31 -12.14 -8.28 -16.78
CA ARG A 31 -12.62 -7.56 -17.97
C ARG A 31 -13.89 -8.17 -18.55
N ASP A 32 -14.09 -9.46 -18.30
CA ASP A 32 -15.22 -10.26 -18.72
C ASP A 32 -15.46 -11.39 -17.70
N GLU A 33 -16.49 -12.21 -17.94
CA GLU A 33 -16.90 -13.29 -17.02
C GLU A 33 -15.89 -14.44 -16.90
N THR A 34 -14.87 -14.49 -17.76
CA THR A 34 -13.87 -15.56 -17.79
C THR A 34 -12.61 -15.23 -16.99
N GLU A 35 -12.38 -13.95 -16.69
CA GLU A 35 -11.25 -13.53 -15.88
C GLU A 35 -11.57 -13.55 -14.39
N ALA A 36 -10.56 -13.85 -13.58
CA ALA A 36 -10.60 -13.64 -12.14
C ALA A 36 -10.14 -12.23 -11.77
N TYR A 37 -10.50 -11.80 -10.56
CA TYR A 37 -9.83 -10.67 -9.92
C TYR A 37 -8.34 -10.95 -9.76
N VAL A 38 -7.52 -9.93 -9.99
CA VAL A 38 -6.08 -9.99 -9.68
C VAL A 38 -5.80 -9.02 -8.55
N VAL A 39 -5.12 -9.51 -7.52
CA VAL A 39 -4.71 -8.71 -6.36
C VAL A 39 -3.20 -8.62 -6.36
N VAL A 40 -2.69 -7.39 -6.26
CA VAL A 40 -1.25 -7.12 -6.11
C VAL A 40 -1.07 -6.32 -4.84
N SER A 41 -0.25 -6.86 -3.93
CA SER A 41 -0.02 -6.25 -2.62
C SER A 41 1.42 -5.81 -2.48
N TYR A 42 1.62 -4.62 -1.94
CA TYR A 42 2.91 -4.07 -1.57
C TYR A 42 2.93 -3.81 -0.07
N PHE A 43 3.90 -4.42 0.61
CA PHE A 43 4.08 -4.29 2.05
C PHE A 43 5.39 -3.58 2.35
N ARG A 44 5.38 -2.66 3.30
CA ARG A 44 6.56 -1.93 3.77
C ARG A 44 6.68 -1.98 5.28
N ILE A 45 7.88 -2.28 5.78
CA ILE A 45 8.24 -2.22 7.20
C ILE A 45 9.56 -1.46 7.36
N PRO A 46 9.71 -0.59 8.36
CA PRO A 46 11.01 -0.01 8.68
C PRO A 46 12.03 -1.10 9.04
N GLU A 47 13.23 -1.03 8.49
CA GLU A 47 14.26 -2.05 8.66
C GLU A 47 14.59 -2.30 10.14
N ASP A 48 14.70 -1.22 10.92
CA ASP A 48 14.97 -1.25 12.37
C ASP A 48 13.92 -2.06 13.16
N ASN A 49 12.72 -2.24 12.60
CA ASN A 49 11.62 -2.93 13.25
C ASN A 49 11.54 -4.42 12.90
N ILE A 50 12.26 -4.92 11.87
CA ILE A 50 12.11 -6.31 11.41
C ILE A 50 12.35 -7.31 12.53
N GLU A 51 13.49 -7.24 13.22
CA GLU A 51 13.84 -8.23 14.24
C GLU A 51 12.84 -8.23 15.40
N LEU A 52 12.45 -7.04 15.87
CA LEU A 52 11.44 -6.87 16.91
C LEU A 52 10.09 -7.48 16.48
N ARG A 53 9.71 -7.32 15.22
CA ARG A 53 8.43 -7.82 14.68
C ARG A 53 8.45 -9.33 14.48
N VAL A 54 9.56 -9.90 14.02
CA VAL A 54 9.74 -11.37 13.93
C VAL A 54 9.54 -11.99 15.32
N ASN A 55 10.20 -11.43 16.34
CA ASN A 55 10.11 -11.93 17.71
C ASN A 55 8.71 -11.76 18.33
N ARG A 56 8.02 -10.66 18.02
CA ARG A 56 6.69 -10.36 18.59
C ARG A 56 5.56 -11.12 17.89
N ASP A 57 5.51 -11.02 16.56
CA ASP A 57 4.39 -11.53 15.75
C ASP A 57 4.56 -13.01 15.38
N HIS A 58 5.78 -13.55 15.53
CA HIS A 58 6.15 -14.89 15.09
C HIS A 58 5.91 -15.09 13.57
N VAL A 59 6.01 -14.00 12.81
CA VAL A 59 5.92 -13.97 11.34
C VAL A 59 7.34 -13.76 10.79
N PRO A 60 7.76 -14.51 9.75
CA PRO A 60 9.12 -14.46 9.22
C PRO A 60 9.33 -13.26 8.28
N TYR A 61 9.18 -12.03 8.79
CA TYR A 61 9.33 -10.81 8.00
C TYR A 61 10.74 -10.63 7.41
N ASP A 62 11.77 -11.11 8.11
CA ASP A 62 13.16 -11.13 7.62
C ASP A 62 13.33 -12.01 6.38
N GLN A 63 12.62 -13.14 6.33
CA GLN A 63 12.60 -14.02 5.17
C GLN A 63 11.82 -13.38 4.03
N TRP A 64 10.64 -12.82 4.30
CA TRP A 64 9.84 -12.15 3.28
C TRP A 64 10.56 -10.95 2.66
N ALA A 65 11.34 -10.22 3.45
CA ALA A 65 12.20 -9.16 2.95
C ALA A 65 13.28 -9.71 1.99
N ARG A 66 13.97 -10.80 2.37
CA ARG A 66 14.97 -11.46 1.51
C ARG A 66 14.38 -12.04 0.23
N GLU A 67 13.13 -12.50 0.27
CA GLU A 67 12.40 -13.04 -0.89
C GLU A 67 11.75 -11.95 -1.76
N GLY A 68 11.82 -10.68 -1.34
CA GLY A 68 11.21 -9.57 -2.06
C GLY A 68 9.68 -9.50 -1.95
N LEU A 69 9.09 -10.26 -1.02
CA LEU A 69 7.65 -10.21 -0.69
C LEU A 69 7.30 -9.02 0.20
N LEU A 70 8.31 -8.44 0.84
CA LEU A 70 8.21 -7.31 1.74
C LEU A 70 9.34 -6.32 1.45
N HIS A 71 9.03 -5.03 1.37
CA HIS A 71 10.03 -4.00 1.16
C HIS A 71 10.41 -3.36 2.50
N THR A 72 11.69 -3.05 2.67
CA THR A 72 12.17 -2.28 3.81
C THR A 72 12.34 -0.81 3.47
N THR A 73 12.17 0.04 4.47
CA THR A 73 12.59 1.43 4.44
C THR A 73 13.67 1.64 5.48
N GLU A 74 14.73 2.35 5.12
CA GLU A 74 15.82 2.69 6.05
C GLU A 74 15.28 3.44 7.28
N GLY A 75 15.82 3.15 8.45
CA GLY A 75 15.45 3.77 9.72
C GLY A 75 14.21 3.14 10.37
N ASN A 76 13.53 3.94 11.20
CA ASN A 76 12.52 3.45 12.15
C ASN A 76 11.06 3.79 11.80
N VAL A 77 10.83 4.50 10.68
CA VAL A 77 9.49 4.91 10.21
C VAL A 77 9.38 4.81 8.69
N VAL A 78 8.16 4.55 8.20
CA VAL A 78 7.87 4.60 6.75
C VAL A 78 7.60 6.05 6.35
N HIS A 79 8.41 6.61 5.47
CA HIS A 79 8.20 7.96 4.96
C HIS A 79 7.03 8.02 3.96
N TYR A 80 5.99 8.80 4.27
CA TYR A 80 4.80 8.91 3.42
C TYR A 80 5.12 9.46 2.02
N ALA A 81 6.09 10.38 1.89
CA ALA A 81 6.55 10.86 0.59
C ALA A 81 7.04 9.73 -0.33
N ALA A 82 7.69 8.70 0.22
CA ALA A 82 8.12 7.53 -0.55
C ALA A 82 6.95 6.60 -0.93
N ILE A 83 5.82 6.70 -0.23
CA ILE A 83 4.58 6.01 -0.61
C ILE A 83 3.85 6.80 -1.69
N GLU A 84 3.77 8.13 -1.55
CA GLU A 84 3.18 9.04 -2.54
C GLU A 84 3.87 8.91 -3.89
N GLN A 85 5.20 8.98 -3.92
CA GLN A 85 5.99 8.79 -5.14
C GLN A 85 5.76 7.41 -5.76
N PHE A 86 5.66 6.37 -4.93
CA PHE A 86 5.40 5.02 -5.43
C PHE A 86 3.99 4.88 -6.03
N ILE A 87 2.98 5.51 -5.42
CA ILE A 87 1.63 5.58 -5.96
C ILE A 87 1.61 6.35 -7.28
N GLU A 88 2.35 7.46 -7.38
CA GLU A 88 2.52 8.22 -8.62
C GLU A 88 3.12 7.35 -9.73
N GLU A 89 4.21 6.63 -9.46
CA GLU A 89 4.82 5.69 -10.40
C GLU A 89 3.83 4.60 -10.85
N LEU A 90 3.05 4.03 -9.92
CA LEU A 90 2.00 3.07 -10.25
C LEU A 90 0.90 3.69 -11.12
N GLY A 91 0.53 4.95 -10.88
CA GLY A 91 -0.43 5.69 -11.69
C GLY A 91 0.04 5.96 -13.13
N THR A 92 1.35 5.98 -13.39
CA THR A 92 1.87 6.02 -14.77
C THR A 92 1.71 4.68 -15.50
N ARG A 93 1.54 3.58 -14.76
CA ARG A 93 1.50 2.21 -15.29
C ARG A 93 0.10 1.62 -15.32
N PHE A 94 -0.78 2.04 -14.41
CA PHE A 94 -2.13 1.50 -14.23
C PHE A 94 -3.15 2.64 -14.14
N ASP A 95 -4.39 2.36 -14.55
CA ASP A 95 -5.50 3.31 -14.43
C ASP A 95 -6.15 3.17 -13.04
N ILE A 96 -5.51 3.81 -12.03
CA ILE A 96 -5.97 3.78 -10.64
C ILE A 96 -7.17 4.71 -10.50
N ARG A 97 -8.38 4.14 -10.36
CA ARG A 97 -9.62 4.92 -10.32
C ARG A 97 -9.92 5.52 -8.96
N GLU A 98 -9.68 4.77 -7.89
CA GLU A 98 -9.89 5.25 -6.53
C GLU A 98 -8.83 4.66 -5.60
N ILE A 99 -8.41 5.46 -4.63
CA ILE A 99 -7.54 5.03 -3.54
C ILE A 99 -8.32 5.16 -2.23
N ALA A 100 -8.77 4.03 -1.69
CA ALA A 100 -9.39 3.97 -0.39
C ALA A 100 -8.33 4.03 0.71
N TYR A 101 -8.50 4.89 1.72
CA TYR A 101 -7.51 5.05 2.80
C TYR A 101 -8.15 5.22 4.18
N ASP A 102 -7.41 4.89 5.26
CA ASP A 102 -7.82 5.23 6.64
C ASP A 102 -7.51 6.72 6.93
N ARG A 103 -8.53 7.45 7.39
CA ARG A 103 -8.47 8.89 7.66
C ARG A 103 -7.51 9.24 8.78
N TRP A 104 -7.27 8.33 9.74
CA TRP A 104 -6.46 8.62 10.93
C TRP A 104 -4.97 8.80 10.55
N GLY A 105 -4.53 10.06 10.47
CA GLY A 105 -3.12 10.40 10.24
C GLY A 105 -2.71 10.57 8.77
N ALA A 106 -3.66 10.46 7.83
CA ALA A 106 -3.40 10.48 6.39
C ALA A 106 -3.91 11.75 5.67
N VAL A 107 -4.36 12.78 6.41
CA VAL A 107 -4.99 13.98 5.84
C VAL A 107 -4.07 14.73 4.88
N GLN A 108 -2.78 14.89 5.22
CA GLN A 108 -1.83 15.55 4.32
C GLN A 108 -1.58 14.71 3.06
N MET A 109 -1.47 13.40 3.23
CA MET A 109 -1.20 12.48 2.12
C MET A 109 -2.38 12.43 1.14
N SER A 110 -3.62 12.45 1.62
CA SER A 110 -4.78 12.47 0.75
C SER A 110 -4.84 13.75 -0.10
N GLN A 111 -4.55 14.92 0.49
CA GLN A 111 -4.44 16.18 -0.26
C GLN A 111 -3.32 16.14 -1.31
N ASN A 112 -2.17 15.57 -0.98
CA ASN A 112 -1.06 15.42 -1.93
C ASN A 112 -1.45 14.52 -3.11
N LEU A 113 -2.07 13.37 -2.83
CA LEU A 113 -2.54 12.44 -3.86
C LEU A 113 -3.65 13.04 -4.74
N GLU A 114 -4.59 13.79 -4.16
CA GLU A 114 -5.57 14.57 -4.91
C GLU A 114 -4.90 15.62 -5.82
N GLY A 115 -3.85 16.28 -5.32
CA GLY A 115 -3.02 17.21 -6.09
C GLY A 115 -2.29 16.57 -7.27
N LEU A 116 -1.99 15.26 -7.19
CA LEU A 116 -1.45 14.45 -8.27
C LEU A 116 -2.53 13.93 -9.25
N GLY A 117 -3.80 14.26 -9.01
CA GLY A 117 -4.94 13.89 -9.85
C GLY A 117 -5.60 12.55 -9.50
N PHE A 118 -5.23 11.91 -8.40
CA PHE A 118 -5.91 10.70 -7.94
C PHE A 118 -7.24 11.03 -7.28
N THR A 119 -8.24 10.17 -7.46
CA THR A 119 -9.45 10.20 -6.63
C THR A 119 -9.18 9.42 -5.36
N VAL A 120 -9.28 10.07 -4.20
CA VAL A 120 -8.96 9.48 -2.91
C VAL A 120 -10.23 9.41 -2.06
N VAL A 121 -10.59 8.21 -1.60
CA VAL A 121 -11.86 7.97 -0.91
C VAL A 121 -11.58 7.58 0.55
N PRO A 122 -12.10 8.34 1.53
CA PRO A 122 -11.84 8.04 2.91
C PRO A 122 -12.70 6.84 3.37
N SER A 123 -12.05 5.71 3.63
CA SER A 123 -12.68 4.52 4.19
C SER A 123 -12.80 4.64 5.72
N GLY A 124 -13.72 3.89 6.32
CA GLY A 124 -13.97 3.91 7.76
C GLY A 124 -13.72 2.55 8.40
N LYS A 125 -12.78 2.46 9.34
CA LYS A 125 -12.88 1.51 10.45
C LYS A 125 -13.47 2.23 11.66
N ALA A 126 -14.76 2.01 11.91
CA ALA A 126 -15.35 2.28 13.20
C ALA A 126 -15.00 1.13 14.16
N SER A 127 -13.99 1.31 15.02
CA SER A 127 -13.96 0.82 16.42
C SER A 127 -12.56 1.00 17.03
N LYS A 128 -12.44 1.93 17.97
CA LYS A 128 -11.68 1.70 19.20
C LYS A 128 -12.75 1.54 20.29
N THR A 129 -12.97 0.31 20.73
CA THR A 129 -13.64 0.03 22.01
C THR A 129 -12.56 -0.26 23.03
#